data_AF-A0A660QVE8-F1
#
_entry.id   AF-A0A660QVE8-F1
#
_cell.length_a   1.000
_cell.length_b   1.000
_cell.length_c   1.000
_cell.angle_alpha   90.00
_cell.angle_beta   90.00
_cell.angle_gamma   90.00
#
_symmetry.space_group_name_H-M   'P 1'
#
loop_
_entity.id
_entity.type
_entity.pdbx_description
1 polymer ?
#
loop_
_entity_poly.entity_id
_entity_poly.type
_entity_poly.pdbx_seq_one_letter_code
_entity_poly.pdbx_strand_id
1 'polypeptide(L)'
;MKPLMNIERLGVIEDGLVKAVMEQLCPRYTPAGEVLYIGDTKEKFSFCDKERMGELGCVVEEHGKMPDVIVFYPEKEWLILVESVTSHGPVDAKRHEELADLFSSVEPGIVYVTAFPDRNLMAKYLSVISWETEVWVADAPDHLIHFNGERLLEPY
;
A
#
# COMPACT_ATOMS: atom_id res chain seq x y z
N MET A 1 -2.61 24.34 -6.22
CA MET A 1 -2.72 23.25 -5.22
C MET A 1 -3.55 22.14 -5.84
N LYS A 2 -2.96 20.97 -6.13
CA LYS A 2 -3.76 19.76 -6.36
C LYS A 2 -4.53 19.46 -5.06
N PRO A 3 -5.80 19.05 -5.12
CA PRO A 3 -6.56 18.77 -3.92
C PRO A 3 -5.96 17.58 -3.17
N LEU A 4 -5.91 17.67 -1.84
CA LEU A 4 -5.61 16.55 -0.95
C LEU A 4 -6.43 15.31 -1.37
N MET A 5 -5.82 14.12 -1.31
CA MET A 5 -6.54 12.84 -1.35
C MET A 5 -7.65 12.90 -0.29
N ASN A 6 -8.89 13.06 -0.72
CA ASN A 6 -10.04 13.01 0.17
C ASN A 6 -10.86 11.78 -0.24
N ILE A 7 -10.89 10.79 0.64
CA ILE A 7 -11.58 9.51 0.45
C ILE A 7 -13.08 9.74 0.17
N GLU A 8 -13.68 10.78 0.77
CA GLU A 8 -15.06 11.18 0.51
C GLU A 8 -15.31 11.57 -0.95
N ARG A 9 -14.29 12.09 -1.65
CA ARG A 9 -14.39 12.41 -3.09
C ARG A 9 -14.34 11.19 -3.99
N LEU A 10 -13.77 10.08 -3.51
CA LEU A 10 -13.76 8.80 -4.21
C LEU A 10 -15.07 8.02 -3.99
N GLY A 11 -16.01 8.57 -3.20
CA GLY A 11 -17.25 7.88 -2.84
C GLY A 11 -17.03 6.71 -1.89
N VAL A 12 -15.85 6.62 -1.28
CA VAL A 12 -15.43 5.54 -0.40
C VAL A 12 -15.67 5.97 1.04
N ILE A 13 -16.33 5.13 1.84
CA ILE A 13 -16.43 5.30 3.29
C ILE A 13 -15.61 4.15 3.89
N GLU A 14 -14.33 4.40 4.09
CA GLU A 14 -13.43 3.47 4.79
C GLU A 14 -13.24 3.89 6.24
N ASP A 15 -13.18 2.91 7.12
CA ASP A 15 -12.89 3.10 8.55
C ASP A 15 -11.70 2.21 8.94
N GLY A 16 -10.89 2.67 9.89
CA GLY A 16 -9.69 1.95 10.32
C GLY A 16 -8.46 2.20 9.44
N LEU A 17 -7.75 1.13 9.09
CA LEU A 17 -6.35 1.24 8.67
C LEU A 17 -6.17 1.71 7.22
N VAL A 18 -7.05 1.29 6.31
CA VAL A 18 -7.08 1.80 4.91
C VAL A 18 -7.27 3.32 4.91
N LYS A 19 -8.21 3.83 5.71
CA LYS A 19 -8.41 5.27 5.90
C LYS A 19 -7.13 5.96 6.38
N ALA A 20 -6.46 5.38 7.38
CA ALA A 20 -5.21 5.93 7.91
C ALA A 20 -4.09 5.94 6.86
N VAL A 21 -3.98 4.91 6.01
CA VAL A 21 -3.03 4.90 4.88
C VAL A 21 -3.29 6.10 3.98
N MET A 22 -4.54 6.30 3.58
CA MET A 22 -4.94 7.37 2.67
C MET A 22 -4.76 8.78 3.23
N GLU A 23 -5.09 8.99 4.51
CA GLU A 23 -5.05 10.31 5.15
C GLU A 23 -3.72 10.64 5.83
N GLN A 24 -2.90 9.63 6.15
CA GLN A 24 -1.67 9.82 6.91
C GLN A 24 -0.42 9.31 6.18
N LEU A 25 -0.44 8.10 5.63
CA LEU A 25 0.71 7.55 4.91
C LEU A 25 0.91 8.30 3.58
N CYS A 26 -0.11 8.30 2.71
CA CYS A 26 0.02 8.84 1.37
C CYS A 26 0.45 10.32 1.35
N PRO A 27 -0.15 11.23 2.14
CA PRO A 27 0.29 12.63 2.12
C PRO A 27 1.72 12.87 2.60
N ARG A 28 2.32 11.92 3.33
CA ARG A 28 3.70 12.01 3.83
C ARG A 28 4.71 11.42 2.86
N TYR A 29 4.42 10.23 2.34
CA TYR A 29 5.39 9.45 1.56
C TYR A 29 5.12 9.45 0.06
N THR A 30 3.90 9.81 -0.35
CA THR A 30 3.47 9.93 -1.75
C THR A 30 2.59 11.18 -1.95
N PRO A 31 3.08 12.40 -1.62
CA PRO A 31 2.25 13.62 -1.58
C PRO A 31 1.59 14.02 -2.91
N ALA A 32 2.11 13.54 -4.04
CA ALA A 32 1.51 13.69 -5.37
C ALA A 32 0.92 12.37 -5.91
N GLY A 33 0.71 11.39 -5.03
CA GLY A 33 0.21 10.07 -5.36
C GLY A 33 -1.21 10.10 -5.92
N GLU A 34 -1.48 9.16 -6.81
CA GLU A 34 -2.76 8.88 -7.44
C GLU A 34 -3.26 7.56 -6.88
N VAL A 35 -4.38 7.56 -6.15
CA VAL A 35 -4.99 6.29 -5.72
C VAL A 35 -5.69 5.67 -6.90
N LEU A 36 -5.32 4.43 -7.18
CA LEU A 36 -5.81 3.67 -8.32
C LEU A 36 -6.79 2.59 -7.89
N TYR A 37 -6.61 2.04 -6.68
CA TYR A 37 -7.43 0.95 -6.18
C TYR A 37 -7.59 1.05 -4.66
N ILE A 38 -8.80 0.76 -4.18
CA ILE A 38 -9.12 0.50 -2.78
C ILE A 38 -9.97 -0.77 -2.75
N GLY A 39 -9.43 -1.82 -2.15
CA GLY A 39 -10.05 -3.13 -1.97
C GLY A 39 -11.08 -3.11 -0.86
N ASP A 40 -12.09 -3.97 -1.00
CA ASP A 40 -13.23 -4.05 -0.10
C ASP A 40 -13.02 -5.15 0.95
N THR A 41 -13.02 -4.80 2.24
CA THR A 41 -13.01 -5.80 3.32
C THR A 41 -14.41 -6.26 3.72
N LYS A 42 -15.50 -5.63 3.23
CA LYS A 42 -16.89 -5.79 3.73
C LYS A 42 -18.02 -5.72 2.66
N GLU A 43 -17.72 -5.96 1.39
CA GLU A 43 -18.64 -6.03 0.23
C GLU A 43 -19.64 -4.86 0.09
N LYS A 44 -19.21 -3.62 0.32
CA LYS A 44 -20.08 -2.46 0.08
C LYS A 44 -19.53 -1.43 -0.89
N PHE A 45 -18.23 -1.17 -0.96
CA PHE A 45 -17.66 -0.17 -1.88
C PHE A 45 -16.17 -0.43 -2.12
N SER A 46 -15.77 -0.55 -3.38
CA SER A 46 -14.37 -0.50 -3.81
C SER A 46 -14.19 0.65 -4.81
N PHE A 47 -13.02 1.28 -4.79
CA PHE A 47 -12.63 2.24 -5.82
C PHE A 47 -11.64 1.57 -6.77
N CYS A 48 -11.80 1.79 -8.08
CA CYS A 48 -10.87 1.29 -9.08
C CYS A 48 -10.84 2.20 -10.31
N ASP A 49 -9.71 2.86 -10.55
CA ASP A 49 -9.43 3.62 -11.76
C ASP A 49 -8.89 2.69 -12.85
N LYS A 50 -9.79 1.95 -13.49
CA LYS A 50 -9.44 0.94 -14.50
C LYS A 50 -8.68 1.52 -15.70
N GLU A 51 -8.99 2.76 -16.09
CA GLU A 51 -8.32 3.44 -17.20
C GLU A 51 -6.86 3.71 -16.84
N ARG A 52 -6.63 4.39 -15.71
CA ARG A 52 -5.28 4.72 -15.26
C ARG A 52 -4.44 3.49 -14.93
N MET A 53 -5.05 2.46 -14.33
CA MET A 53 -4.38 1.18 -14.11
C MET A 53 -3.98 0.51 -15.42
N GLY A 54 -4.86 0.52 -16.43
CA GLY A 54 -4.57 -0.03 -17.76
C GLY A 54 -3.42 0.70 -18.47
N GLU A 55 -3.34 2.02 -18.33
CA GLU A 55 -2.21 2.83 -18.86
C GLU A 55 -0.87 2.44 -18.25
N LEU A 56 -0.86 2.01 -16.98
CA LEU A 56 0.35 1.61 -16.25
C LEU A 56 0.68 0.11 -16.42
N GLY A 57 -0.06 -0.60 -17.27
CA GLY A 57 0.12 -2.05 -17.49
C GLY A 57 -0.44 -2.93 -16.36
N CYS A 58 -1.27 -2.36 -15.47
CA CYS A 58 -1.94 -3.10 -14.40
C CYS A 58 -3.26 -3.69 -14.90
N VAL A 59 -3.42 -5.01 -14.81
CA VAL A 59 -4.71 -5.68 -15.08
C VAL A 59 -5.39 -5.99 -13.76
N VAL A 60 -6.62 -5.52 -13.59
CA VAL A 60 -7.42 -5.78 -12.38
C VAL A 60 -7.90 -7.22 -12.38
N GLU A 61 -7.54 -8.00 -11.36
CA GLU A 61 -8.11 -9.34 -11.12
C GLU A 61 -9.20 -9.29 -10.05
N GLU A 62 -10.38 -9.84 -10.35
CA GLU A 62 -11.56 -9.75 -9.48
C GLU A 62 -11.56 -10.74 -8.28
N HIS A 63 -10.64 -11.72 -8.21
CA HIS A 63 -10.73 -12.85 -7.28
C HIS A 63 -9.87 -12.73 -6.00
N GLY A 64 -9.75 -11.54 -5.42
CA GLY A 64 -9.12 -11.36 -4.10
C GLY A 64 -7.59 -11.46 -4.08
N LYS A 65 -6.93 -11.29 -5.24
CA LYS A 65 -5.45 -11.24 -5.31
C LYS A 65 -4.88 -9.84 -5.19
N MET A 66 -5.70 -8.81 -5.37
CA MET A 66 -5.30 -7.41 -5.26
C MET A 66 -4.91 -7.06 -3.82
N PRO A 67 -3.96 -6.12 -3.61
CA PRO A 67 -3.71 -5.56 -2.28
C PRO A 67 -4.83 -4.61 -1.86
N ASP A 68 -4.90 -4.26 -0.57
CA ASP A 68 -5.94 -3.37 -0.04
C ASP A 68 -5.92 -1.97 -0.67
N VAL A 69 -4.74 -1.40 -0.96
CA VAL A 69 -4.63 -0.09 -1.62
C VAL A 69 -3.52 -0.12 -2.68
N ILE A 70 -3.78 0.51 -3.82
CA ILE A 70 -2.77 0.79 -4.84
C ILE A 70 -2.67 2.29 -5.07
N VAL A 71 -1.46 2.82 -4.97
CA VAL A 71 -1.13 4.21 -5.25
C VAL A 71 -0.04 4.28 -6.29
N PHE A 72 -0.23 5.07 -7.33
CA PHE A 72 0.85 5.45 -8.25
C PHE A 72 1.47 6.77 -7.81
N TYR A 73 2.78 6.83 -7.61
CA TYR A 73 3.50 8.04 -7.28
C TYR A 73 4.31 8.54 -8.49
N PRO A 74 3.77 9.51 -9.26
CA PRO A 74 4.34 9.91 -10.54
C PRO A 74 5.74 10.51 -10.45
N GLU A 75 6.10 11.15 -9.33
CA GLU A 75 7.40 11.80 -9.20
C GLU A 75 8.58 10.82 -9.16
N LYS A 76 8.31 9.56 -8.78
CA LYS A 76 9.30 8.49 -8.72
C LYS A 76 9.01 7.33 -9.66
N GLU A 77 7.90 7.41 -10.39
CA GLU A 77 7.37 6.31 -11.21
C GLU A 77 7.27 5.02 -10.39
N TRP A 78 6.65 5.12 -9.21
CA TRP A 78 6.44 3.98 -8.31
C TRP A 78 4.99 3.57 -8.21
N LEU A 79 4.75 2.26 -8.08
CA LEU A 79 3.49 1.66 -7.71
C LEU A 79 3.59 1.14 -6.28
N ILE A 80 2.86 1.75 -5.36
CA ILE A 80 2.85 1.42 -3.95
C ILE A 80 1.68 0.47 -3.71
N LEU A 81 2.01 -0.76 -3.30
CA LEU A 81 1.06 -1.82 -2.99
C LEU A 81 0.97 -1.94 -1.47
N VAL A 82 -0.18 -1.58 -0.90
CA VAL A 82 -0.36 -1.54 0.56
C VAL A 82 -1.30 -2.65 1.00
N GLU A 83 -0.84 -3.46 1.94
CA GLU A 83 -1.67 -4.41 2.71
C GLU A 83 -1.94 -3.83 4.10
N SER A 84 -3.20 -3.78 4.50
CA SER A 84 -3.63 -3.32 5.81
C SER A 84 -3.86 -4.51 6.74
N VAL A 85 -3.04 -4.63 7.78
CA VAL A 85 -3.13 -5.80 8.67
C VAL A 85 -4.41 -5.72 9.51
N THR A 86 -5.39 -6.50 9.06
CA THR A 86 -6.64 -6.79 9.76
C THR A 86 -6.69 -8.29 10.10
N SER A 87 -7.16 -9.14 9.18
CA SER A 87 -7.25 -10.60 9.33
C SER A 87 -6.32 -11.40 8.41
N HIS A 88 -5.87 -10.83 7.28
CA HIS A 88 -5.11 -11.54 6.24
C HIS A 88 -3.58 -11.54 6.46
N GLY A 89 -3.10 -10.82 7.47
CA GLY A 89 -1.66 -10.77 7.81
C GLY A 89 -0.87 -9.76 6.96
N PRO A 90 0.46 -9.66 7.18
CA PRO A 90 1.33 -8.74 6.45
C PRO A 90 1.65 -9.24 5.04
N VAL A 91 2.42 -8.44 4.29
CA VAL A 91 3.18 -8.96 3.14
C VAL A 91 4.26 -9.91 3.66
N ASP A 92 3.93 -11.20 3.72
CA ASP A 92 4.89 -12.28 3.96
C ASP A 92 5.59 -12.70 2.65
N ALA A 93 6.54 -13.63 2.73
CA ALA A 93 7.31 -14.08 1.56
C ALA A 93 6.41 -14.63 0.43
N LYS A 94 5.34 -15.36 0.77
CA LYS A 94 4.42 -15.92 -0.23
C LYS A 94 3.61 -14.80 -0.88
N ARG A 95 3.08 -13.88 -0.08
CA ARG A 95 2.29 -12.75 -0.57
C ARG A 95 3.13 -11.81 -1.42
N HIS A 96 4.40 -11.61 -1.05
CA HIS A 96 5.36 -10.86 -1.86
C HIS A 96 5.53 -11.46 -3.26
N GLU A 97 5.78 -12.77 -3.36
CA GLU A 97 5.88 -13.48 -4.65
C GLU A 97 4.59 -13.37 -5.46
N GLU A 98 3.41 -13.56 -4.84
CA GLU A 98 2.12 -13.42 -5.51
C GLU A 98 1.90 -12.02 -6.09
N LEU A 99 2.25 -10.97 -5.35
CA LEU A 99 2.15 -9.59 -5.83
C LEU A 99 3.19 -9.30 -6.91
N ALA A 100 4.43 -9.79 -6.77
CA ALA A 100 5.46 -9.65 -7.79
C ALA A 100 5.02 -10.29 -9.13
N ASP A 101 4.42 -11.47 -9.09
CA ASP A 101 3.89 -12.13 -10.28
C ASP A 101 2.70 -11.37 -10.87
N LEU A 102 1.74 -10.96 -10.02
CA LEU A 102 0.54 -10.25 -10.43
C LEU A 102 0.85 -8.91 -11.11
N PHE A 103 1.88 -8.20 -10.65
CA PHE A 103 2.31 -6.91 -11.17
C PHE A 103 3.57 -7.01 -12.04
N SER A 104 3.93 -8.20 -12.53
CA SER A 104 5.15 -8.43 -13.32
C SER A 104 5.20 -7.67 -14.67
N SER A 105 4.06 -7.23 -15.18
CA SER A 105 3.93 -6.48 -16.43
C SER A 105 3.87 -4.96 -16.27
N VAL A 106 3.89 -4.45 -15.03
CA VAL A 106 3.80 -3.00 -14.80
C VAL A 106 5.14 -2.33 -15.11
N GLU A 107 5.08 -1.13 -15.69
CA GLU A 107 6.29 -0.35 -15.97
C GLU A 107 6.89 0.35 -14.72
N PRO A 108 6.07 0.90 -13.79
CA PRO A 108 6.58 1.54 -12.57
C PRO A 108 7.34 0.59 -11.66
N GLY A 109 8.32 1.11 -10.90
CA GLY A 109 8.96 0.35 -9.82
C GLY A 109 7.97 0.03 -8.70
N ILE A 110 8.04 -1.18 -8.13
CA ILE A 110 7.08 -1.60 -7.10
C ILE A 110 7.64 -1.34 -5.70
N VAL A 111 6.79 -0.80 -4.82
CA VAL A 111 7.06 -0.67 -3.37
C VAL A 111 5.97 -1.42 -2.62
N TYR A 112 6.37 -2.45 -1.87
CA TYR A 112 5.46 -3.23 -1.03
C TYR A 112 5.41 -2.63 0.37
N VAL A 113 4.20 -2.36 0.87
CA VAL A 113 4.01 -1.77 2.19
C VAL A 113 3.03 -2.62 2.99
N THR A 114 3.44 -3.02 4.19
CA THR A 114 2.50 -3.49 5.20
C THR A 114 2.16 -2.36 6.16
N ALA A 115 0.88 -2.02 6.28
CA ALA A 115 0.38 -1.09 7.28
C ALA A 115 -0.08 -1.85 8.53
N PHE A 116 0.32 -1.38 9.71
CA PHE A 116 -0.18 -1.82 11.01
C PHE A 116 -0.85 -0.66 11.77
N PRO A 117 -1.83 -0.94 12.65
CA PRO A 117 -2.38 0.08 13.53
C PRO A 117 -1.37 0.52 14.59
N ASP A 118 -0.61 -0.43 15.14
CA ASP A 118 0.37 -0.20 16.21
C ASP A 118 1.51 -1.22 16.18
N ARG A 119 2.61 -0.90 16.88
CA ARG A 119 3.79 -1.79 16.97
C ARG A 119 3.57 -3.04 17.81
N ASN A 120 2.57 -3.07 18.70
CA ASN A 120 2.26 -4.26 19.50
C ASN A 120 1.65 -5.37 18.63
N LEU A 121 0.79 -5.00 17.67
CA LEU A 121 0.28 -5.94 16.68
C LEU A 121 1.40 -6.37 15.73
N MET A 122 2.19 -5.41 15.21
CA MET A 122 3.34 -5.69 14.35
C MET A 122 4.30 -6.73 14.97
N ALA A 123 4.60 -6.61 16.27
CA ALA A 123 5.50 -7.53 16.97
C ALA A 123 5.08 -9.00 16.86
N LYS A 124 3.78 -9.29 16.75
CA LYS A 124 3.26 -10.66 16.57
C LYS A 124 3.54 -11.24 15.19
N TYR A 125 3.78 -10.38 14.20
CA TYR A 125 4.03 -10.74 12.81
C TYR A 125 5.48 -10.54 12.39
N LEU A 126 6.33 -9.97 13.25
CA LEU A 126 7.71 -9.59 12.93
C LEU A 126 8.52 -10.70 12.25
N SER A 127 8.31 -11.97 12.64
CA SER A 127 9.04 -13.11 12.09
C SER A 127 8.63 -13.53 10.68
N VAL A 128 7.51 -13.03 10.16
CA VAL A 128 6.98 -13.43 8.84
C VAL A 128 6.94 -12.30 7.83
N ILE A 129 7.20 -11.04 8.24
CA ILE A 129 7.29 -9.89 7.34
C ILE A 129 8.41 -10.17 6.32
N SER A 130 8.10 -10.03 5.04
CA SER A 130 9.08 -10.28 3.97
C SER A 130 10.20 -9.24 4.00
N TRP A 131 11.42 -9.67 3.67
CA TRP A 131 12.47 -8.74 3.26
C TRP A 131 12.06 -8.02 1.98
N GLU A 132 12.77 -6.94 1.67
CA GLU A 132 12.52 -6.07 0.51
C GLU A 132 11.13 -5.40 0.54
N THR A 133 10.59 -5.22 1.75
CA THR A 133 9.32 -4.53 1.98
C THR A 133 9.46 -3.41 3.00
N GLU A 134 8.48 -2.52 2.97
CA GLU A 134 8.31 -1.44 3.92
C GLU A 134 7.21 -1.78 4.93
N VAL A 135 7.36 -1.27 6.15
CA VAL A 135 6.32 -1.30 7.17
C VAL A 135 6.02 0.12 7.63
N TRP A 136 4.73 0.45 7.63
CA TRP A 136 4.20 1.68 8.19
C TRP A 136 3.30 1.38 9.38
N VAL A 137 3.35 2.22 10.41
CA VAL A 137 2.54 2.06 11.61
C VAL A 137 1.75 3.34 11.89
N ALA A 138 0.43 3.22 11.98
CA ALA A 138 -0.46 4.36 12.09
C ALA A 138 -0.29 5.16 13.40
N ASP A 139 0.13 4.52 14.48
CA ASP A 139 0.42 5.18 15.77
C ASP A 139 1.72 6.01 15.77
N ALA A 140 2.54 5.89 14.73
CA ALA A 140 3.80 6.61 14.52
C ALA A 140 3.94 7.02 13.04
N PRO A 141 3.02 7.86 12.52
CA PRO A 141 2.79 8.00 11.08
C PRO A 141 3.94 8.67 10.32
N ASP A 142 4.81 9.41 11.03
CA ASP A 142 5.97 10.12 10.48
C ASP A 142 7.19 9.20 10.29
N HIS A 143 7.06 7.90 10.57
CA HIS A 143 8.14 6.92 10.43
C HIS A 143 7.78 5.78 9.47
N LEU A 144 8.81 5.21 8.83
CA LEU A 144 8.77 3.96 8.07
C LEU A 144 9.86 3.02 8.60
N ILE A 145 9.62 1.71 8.51
CA ILE A 145 10.59 0.67 8.83
C ILE A 145 10.87 -0.10 7.55
N HIS A 146 12.13 -0.09 7.12
CA HIS A 146 12.57 -0.84 5.95
C HIS A 146 13.11 -2.21 6.36
N PHE A 147 12.56 -3.27 5.78
CA PHE A 147 13.07 -4.63 5.97
C PHE A 147 14.07 -4.97 4.86
N ASN A 148 15.23 -4.32 4.85
CA ASN A 148 16.41 -4.69 4.06
C ASN A 148 17.66 -3.92 4.54
N GLY A 149 18.82 -4.06 3.88
CA GLY A 149 20.09 -3.52 4.38
C GLY A 149 20.99 -2.75 3.43
N GLU A 150 20.98 -3.01 2.12
CA GLU A 150 22.07 -2.52 1.23
C GLU A 150 22.14 -0.99 1.08
N ARG A 151 21.08 -0.24 1.42
CA ARG A 151 20.93 1.18 1.07
C ARG A 151 20.75 2.14 2.24
N LEU A 152 20.82 1.68 3.50
CA LEU A 152 20.31 2.46 4.64
C LEU A 152 21.25 2.68 5.84
N LEU A 153 22.47 2.15 5.83
CA LEU A 153 23.38 2.34 6.97
C LEU A 153 24.10 3.68 6.90
N GLU A 154 23.48 4.72 7.45
CA GLU A 154 24.04 6.07 7.58
C GLU A 154 23.58 6.76 8.88
N PRO A 155 24.28 7.83 9.35
CA PRO A 155 23.82 8.64 10.48
C PRO A 155 22.50 9.38 10.17
N TYR A 156 21.63 9.50 11.17
CA TYR A 156 20.38 10.28 11.13
C TYR A 156 20.61 11.77 11.37
#